data_AF-A0AAW0WC26-F1
#
_entry.id   AF-A0AAW0WC26-F1
#
_cell.length_a   1.000
_cell.length_b   1.000
_cell.length_c   1.000
_cell.angle_alpha   90.00
_cell.angle_beta   90.00
_cell.angle_gamma   90.00
#
_symmetry.space_group_name_H-M   'P 1'
#
loop_
_entity.id
_entity.type
_entity.pdbx_description
1 polymer ?
#
loop_
_entity_poly.entity_id
_entity_poly.type
_entity_poly.pdbx_seq_one_letter_code
_entity_poly.pdbx_strand_id
1 'polypeptide(L)'
;PPPPPPPPPPTYGPPSPPEPPAKYNFKWLVKDDESGNDFGHEETRDGPHTEGSYYVLLPDGRVQKVTYTVDGEGGYVAVVTYEGSIKPPAPVYTPAPPVYG
;
A
#
# COMPACT_ATOMS: atom_id res chain seq x y z
N PRO A 1 43.65 -32.27 30.15
CA PRO A 1 43.85 -30.80 30.27
C PRO A 1 42.57 -30.17 30.84
N PRO A 2 42.65 -29.08 31.60
CA PRO A 2 41.45 -28.37 32.04
C PRO A 2 40.72 -27.72 30.85
N PRO A 3 39.40 -27.50 30.95
CA PRO A 3 38.63 -26.80 29.91
C PRO A 3 39.06 -25.32 29.81
N PRO A 4 38.91 -24.70 28.62
CA PRO A 4 39.18 -23.28 28.46
C PRO A 4 38.20 -22.44 29.29
N PRO A 5 38.62 -21.24 29.73
CA PRO A 5 37.72 -20.33 30.43
C PRO A 5 36.57 -19.87 29.52
N PRO A 6 35.42 -19.51 30.09
CA PRO A 6 34.32 -18.95 29.33
C PRO A 6 34.72 -17.61 28.69
N PRO A 7 34.12 -17.26 27.54
CA PRO A 7 34.33 -15.94 26.93
C PRO A 7 33.87 -14.83 27.87
N PRO A 8 34.46 -13.62 27.77
CA PRO A 8 33.98 -12.47 28.52
C PRO A 8 32.52 -12.14 28.13
N PRO A 9 31.75 -11.54 29.05
CA PRO A 9 30.40 -11.08 28.75
C PRO A 9 30.42 -10.04 27.62
N PRO A 10 29.36 -9.94 26.80
CA PRO A 10 29.24 -8.90 25.80
C PRO A 10 29.33 -7.53 26.49
N THR A 11 30.26 -6.70 26.03
CA THR A 11 30.31 -5.29 26.39
C THR A 11 29.31 -4.54 25.51
N TYR A 12 28.23 -4.06 26.10
CA TYR A 12 27.29 -3.19 25.39
C TYR A 12 27.85 -1.77 25.44
N GLY A 13 28.06 -1.18 24.26
CA GLY A 13 28.34 0.25 24.14
C GLY A 13 27.17 1.09 24.66
N PRO A 14 27.36 2.40 24.85
CA PRO A 14 26.26 3.30 25.19
C PRO A 14 25.14 3.18 24.14
N PRO A 15 23.87 3.35 24.54
CA PRO A 15 22.76 3.33 23.58
C PRO A 15 22.97 4.41 22.51
N SER A 16 22.60 4.09 21.27
CA SER A 16 22.54 5.08 20.21
C SER A 16 21.57 6.21 20.59
N PRO A 17 21.83 7.46 20.16
CA PRO A 17 20.86 8.54 20.29
C PRO A 17 19.53 8.17 19.61
N PRO A 18 18.40 8.74 20.07
CA PRO A 18 17.13 8.57 19.38
C PRO A 18 17.23 9.07 17.94
N GLU A 19 16.67 8.32 17.00
CA GLU A 19 16.53 8.79 15.62
C GLU A 19 15.51 9.96 15.56
N PRO A 20 15.71 10.92 14.64
CA PRO A 20 14.72 11.98 14.43
C PRO A 20 13.38 11.39 13.96
N PRO A 21 12.25 12.09 14.20
CA PRO A 21 10.95 11.65 13.72
C PRO A 21 10.93 11.49 12.20
N ALA A 22 10.24 10.44 11.71
CA ALA A 22 10.09 10.21 10.28
C ALA A 22 9.37 11.36 9.59
N LYS A 23 9.90 11.83 8.46
CA LYS A 23 9.29 12.89 7.65
C LYS A 23 9.49 12.62 6.17
N TYR A 24 8.40 12.48 5.43
CA TYR A 24 8.42 12.24 3.99
C TYR A 24 7.10 12.63 3.33
N ASN A 25 7.14 12.72 2.00
CA ASN A 25 5.98 12.84 1.13
C ASN A 25 6.26 12.05 -0.15
N PHE A 26 5.29 11.29 -0.63
CA PHE A 26 5.40 10.61 -1.91
C PHE A 26 4.10 10.62 -2.68
N LYS A 27 4.22 10.42 -3.99
CA LYS A 27 3.10 10.25 -4.89
C LYS A 27 3.52 9.41 -6.08
N TRP A 28 2.65 8.49 -6.49
CA TRP A 28 2.78 7.77 -7.75
C TRP A 28 1.41 7.51 -8.37
N LEU A 29 1.39 7.28 -9.67
CA LEU A 29 0.19 6.94 -10.43
C LEU A 29 0.56 5.95 -11.53
N VAL A 30 -0.38 5.05 -11.83
CA VAL A 30 -0.37 4.19 -13.00
C VAL A 30 -1.63 4.53 -13.79
N LYS A 31 -1.44 4.96 -15.03
CA LYS A 31 -2.52 5.18 -15.98
C LYS A 31 -2.12 4.60 -17.32
N ASP A 32 -2.68 3.44 -17.62
CA ASP A 32 -2.40 2.68 -18.82
C ASP A 32 -3.71 2.29 -19.50
N ASP A 33 -4.01 2.98 -20.61
CA ASP A 33 -5.24 2.78 -21.37
C ASP A 33 -5.27 1.41 -22.09
N GLU A 34 -4.11 0.81 -22.37
CA GLU A 34 -4.04 -0.49 -23.07
C GLU A 34 -4.47 -1.64 -22.16
N SER A 35 -3.95 -1.69 -20.93
CA SER A 35 -4.36 -2.69 -19.94
C SER A 35 -5.65 -2.29 -19.19
N GLY A 36 -6.05 -1.02 -19.25
CA GLY A 36 -7.16 -0.48 -18.47
C GLY A 36 -6.81 -0.21 -17.00
N ASN A 37 -5.53 -0.23 -16.65
CA ASN A 37 -5.04 0.02 -15.31
C ASN A 37 -5.08 1.52 -14.98
N ASP A 38 -5.85 1.89 -13.95
CA ASP A 38 -5.84 3.24 -13.37
C ASP A 38 -5.88 3.14 -11.84
N PHE A 39 -4.73 3.42 -11.20
CA PHE A 39 -4.58 3.40 -9.75
C PHE A 39 -3.43 4.31 -9.31
N GLY A 40 -3.48 4.81 -8.08
CA GLY A 40 -2.50 5.76 -7.58
C GLY A 40 -2.50 5.85 -6.06
N HIS A 41 -1.44 6.44 -5.50
CA HIS A 41 -1.27 6.64 -4.06
C HIS A 41 -0.48 7.91 -3.81
N GLU A 42 -0.93 8.71 -2.86
CA GLU A 42 -0.18 9.80 -2.25
C GLU A 42 -0.23 9.71 -0.73
N GLU A 43 0.88 10.00 -0.06
CA GLU A 43 0.98 9.98 1.41
C GLU A 43 2.00 11.02 1.88
N THR A 44 1.70 11.65 3.01
CA THR A 44 2.59 12.53 3.75
C THR A 44 2.72 12.02 5.18
N ARG A 45 3.93 12.10 5.73
CA ARG A 45 4.19 11.82 7.15
C ARG A 45 4.99 12.94 7.78
N ASP A 46 4.55 13.37 8.96
CA ASP A 46 5.32 14.22 9.87
C ASP A 46 5.26 13.63 11.29
N GLY A 47 6.35 12.99 11.68
CA GLY A 47 6.49 12.31 12.96
C GLY A 47 5.42 11.23 13.18
N PRO A 48 4.53 11.38 14.18
CA PRO A 48 3.46 10.41 14.45
C PRO A 48 2.24 10.57 13.53
N HIS A 49 2.14 11.66 12.77
CA HIS A 49 1.00 11.93 11.89
C HIS A 49 1.29 11.44 10.48
N THR A 50 0.40 10.60 9.94
CA THR A 50 0.42 10.17 8.54
C THR A 50 -0.94 10.41 7.93
N GLU A 51 -0.99 10.98 6.73
CA GLU A 51 -2.23 11.12 5.96
C GLU A 51 -1.98 10.79 4.50
N GLY A 52 -3.00 10.26 3.82
CA GLY A 52 -2.88 9.94 2.41
C GLY A 52 -4.14 9.38 1.80
N SER A 53 -4.03 9.06 0.52
CA SER A 53 -5.08 8.32 -0.18
C SER A 53 -4.51 7.39 -1.23
N TYR A 54 -5.20 6.28 -1.48
CA TYR A 54 -4.99 5.44 -2.65
C TYR A 54 -6.31 5.19 -3.38
N TYR A 55 -6.24 4.89 -4.67
CA TYR A 55 -7.43 4.60 -5.46
C TYR A 55 -7.17 3.51 -6.50
N VAL A 56 -8.24 2.84 -6.93
CA VAL A 56 -8.24 1.84 -8.00
C VAL A 56 -9.52 1.95 -8.83
N LEU A 57 -9.38 1.89 -10.15
CA LEU A 57 -10.49 1.70 -11.08
C LEU A 57 -10.93 0.23 -11.05
N LEU A 58 -12.18 -0.01 -10.67
CA LEU A 58 -12.78 -1.34 -10.59
C LEU A 58 -13.25 -1.82 -11.98
N PRO A 59 -13.37 -3.16 -12.18
CA PRO A 59 -13.90 -3.72 -13.42
C PRO A 59 -15.33 -3.27 -13.75
N ASP A 60 -16.10 -2.89 -12.73
CA ASP A 60 -17.45 -2.32 -12.89
C ASP A 60 -17.44 -0.84 -13.29
N GLY A 61 -16.27 -0.25 -13.55
CA GLY A 61 -16.13 1.13 -13.98
C GLY A 61 -16.20 2.18 -12.87
N ARG A 62 -16.40 1.79 -11.61
CA ARG A 62 -16.30 2.71 -10.46
C ARG A 62 -14.85 2.89 -10.03
N VAL A 63 -14.52 4.05 -9.48
CA VAL A 63 -13.26 4.26 -8.75
C VAL A 63 -13.52 4.03 -7.27
N GLN A 64 -12.82 3.07 -6.68
CA GLN A 64 -12.75 2.94 -5.22
C GLN A 64 -11.58 3.79 -4.72
N LYS A 65 -11.84 4.73 -3.81
CA LYS A 65 -10.81 5.55 -3.18
C LYS A 65 -10.84 5.34 -1.67
N VAL A 66 -9.66 5.20 -1.08
CA VAL A 66 -9.47 5.11 0.36
C VAL A 66 -8.64 6.30 0.80
N THR A 67 -9.21 7.15 1.65
CA THR A 67 -8.51 8.27 2.30
C THR A 67 -8.32 7.92 3.76
N TYR A 68 -7.10 8.11 4.28
CA TYR A 68 -6.78 7.68 5.64
C TYR A 68 -5.91 8.69 6.38
N THR A 69 -5.99 8.62 7.70
CA THR A 69 -5.14 9.33 8.65
C THR A 69 -4.66 8.38 9.74
N VAL A 70 -3.47 8.64 10.27
CA VAL A 70 -2.91 8.00 11.46
C VAL A 70 -2.50 9.11 12.40
N ASP A 71 -3.11 9.10 13.59
CA ASP A 71 -2.73 9.97 14.69
C ASP A 71 -2.14 9.12 15.80
N GLY A 72 -1.03 9.57 16.41
CA GLY A 72 -0.24 8.77 17.35
C GLY A 72 -1.02 8.09 18.48
N GLU A 73 -2.12 8.70 18.95
CA GLU A 73 -3.02 8.10 19.94
C GLU A 73 -4.28 7.45 19.34
N GLY A 74 -4.71 7.88 18.14
CA GLY A 74 -5.97 7.46 17.51
C GLY A 74 -5.88 6.23 16.61
N GLY A 75 -4.67 5.82 16.22
CA GLY A 75 -4.45 4.72 15.29
C GLY A 75 -4.86 5.07 13.85
N TYR A 76 -5.08 4.05 13.02
CA TYR A 76 -5.43 4.21 11.60
C TYR A 76 -6.94 4.38 11.41
N VAL A 77 -7.35 5.47 10.77
CA VAL A 77 -8.75 5.77 10.41
C VAL A 77 -8.84 5.96 8.91
N ALA A 78 -9.83 5.35 8.26
CA ALA A 78 -10.02 5.45 6.82
C ALA A 78 -11.48 5.62 6.41
N VAL A 79 -11.69 6.35 5.31
CA VAL A 79 -12.96 6.50 4.62
C VAL A 79 -12.81 5.92 3.21
N VAL A 80 -13.74 5.03 2.85
CA VAL A 80 -13.79 4.42 1.52
C VAL A 80 -14.95 5.03 0.74
N THR A 81 -14.67 5.59 -0.44
CA THR A 81 -15.67 6.12 -1.36
C THR A 81 -15.66 5.35 -2.68
N TYR A 82 -16.81 5.37 -3.35
CA TYR A 82 -16.98 4.82 -4.70
C TYR A 82 -17.58 5.90 -5.59
N GLU A 83 -16.89 6.22 -6.68
CA GLU A 83 -17.32 7.24 -7.64
C GLU A 83 -17.50 6.62 -9.04
N GLY A 84 -18.37 7.20 -9.85
CA GLY A 84 -18.66 6.71 -11.20
C GLY A 84 -19.92 5.85 -11.32
N SER A 85 -20.16 5.33 -12.52
CA SER A 85 -21.34 4.52 -12.86
C SER A 85 -20.95 3.05 -13.05
N ILE A 86 -21.83 2.16 -12.61
CA ILE A 86 -21.67 0.71 -12.81
C ILE A 86 -21.81 0.39 -14.30
N LYS A 87 -20.77 -0.17 -14.88
CA LYS A 87 -20.78 -0.80 -16.21
C LYS A 87 -21.28 -2.24 -16.08
N PRO A 88 -22.12 -2.71 -17.01
CA PRO A 88 -22.48 -4.13 -17.06
C PRO A 88 -21.21 -4.98 -17.26
N PRO A 89 -21.17 -6.21 -16.73
CA PRO A 89 -20.04 -7.10 -16.95
C PRO A 89 -19.82 -7.31 -18.44
N ALA A 90 -18.55 -7.38 -18.85
CA ALA A 90 -18.21 -7.74 -20.22
C ALA A 90 -18.84 -9.10 -20.57
N PRO A 91 -19.34 -9.29 -21.81
CA PRO A 91 -19.85 -10.58 -22.23
C PRO A 91 -18.76 -11.64 -22.08
N VAL A 92 -19.09 -12.77 -21.44
CA VAL A 92 -18.19 -13.91 -21.35
C VAL A 92 -17.96 -14.45 -22.76
N TYR A 93 -16.72 -14.41 -23.26
CA TYR A 93 -16.39 -14.99 -24.56
C TYR A 93 -16.50 -16.51 -24.48
N THR A 94 -17.50 -17.09 -25.14
CA THR A 94 -17.55 -18.53 -25.42
C THR A 94 -16.93 -18.79 -26.79
N PRO A 95 -15.73 -19.41 -26.89
CA PRO A 95 -15.19 -19.78 -28.20
C PRO A 95 -16.18 -20.70 -28.92
N ALA A 96 -16.34 -20.50 -30.23
CA ALA A 96 -17.10 -21.44 -31.05
C ALA A 96 -16.42 -22.82 -30.99
N PRO A 97 -17.20 -23.93 -30.97
CA PRO A 97 -16.60 -25.25 -31.03
C PRO A 97 -15.75 -25.39 -32.30
N PRO A 98 -14.59 -26.06 -32.23
CA PRO A 98 -13.77 -26.28 -33.42
C PRO A 98 -14.57 -27.06 -34.47
N VAL A 99 -14.61 -26.52 -35.69
CA VAL A 99 -15.16 -27.24 -36.85
C VAL A 99 -14.06 -28.17 -37.36
N TYR A 100 -14.23 -29.47 -37.16
CA TYR A 100 -13.41 -30.49 -37.82
C TYR A 100 -14.09 -30.87 -39.14
N GLY A 101 -13.38 -30.65 -40.26
CA GLY A 101 -13.76 -31.08 -41.61
C GLY A 101 -12.91 -32.24 -42.09
#